data_AF-A0A7X0GVF4-F1
#
_entry.id   AF-A0A7X0GVF4-F1
#
_cell.length_a   1.000
_cell.length_b   1.000
_cell.length_c   1.000
_cell.angle_alpha   90.00
_cell.angle_beta   90.00
_cell.angle_gamma   90.00
#
_symmetry.space_group_name_H-M   'P 1'
#
loop_
_entity.id
_entity.type
_entity.pdbx_description
1 polymer ?
#
loop_
_entity_poly.entity_id
_entity_poly.type
_entity_poly.pdbx_seq_one_letter_code
_entity_poly.pdbx_strand_id
1 'polypeptide(L)'
;MPLSHHHIRTTVETYVARHPHEREQLGGLLDALDRPTDITSRTTFTGHVTCGAIVVDPLGRVLHVLHLASGKVLAPGGHTEPVAESLAAAALRELHEETGIPPQAVAPWPGYEAVPDWGRAGVPTLQYSRGEVT
;
A
#
# COMPACT_ATOMS: atom_id res chain seq x y z
N MET A 1 -17.37 -3.67 -0.81
CA MET A 1 -17.07 -5.10 -1.16
C MET A 1 -15.69 -5.43 -0.62
N PRO A 2 -15.43 -6.65 -0.11
CA PRO A 2 -14.11 -7.02 0.38
C PRO A 2 -13.05 -6.92 -0.72
N LEU A 3 -11.81 -6.63 -0.33
CA LEU A 3 -10.65 -6.57 -1.21
C LEU A 3 -10.57 -7.84 -2.06
N SER A 4 -10.82 -7.72 -3.35
CA SER A 4 -10.88 -8.88 -4.24
C SER A 4 -9.52 -9.18 -4.85
N HIS A 5 -9.28 -10.46 -5.13
CA HIS A 5 -8.14 -10.90 -5.93
C HIS A 5 -8.08 -10.11 -7.27
N HIS A 6 -9.23 -9.87 -7.89
CA HIS A 6 -9.33 -9.06 -9.11
C HIS A 6 -8.80 -7.63 -8.91
N HIS A 7 -9.13 -6.96 -7.80
CA HIS A 7 -8.61 -5.61 -7.51
C HIS A 7 -7.08 -5.60 -7.40
N ILE A 8 -6.49 -6.61 -6.73
CA ILE A 8 -5.04 -6.73 -6.58
C ILE A 8 -4.39 -6.99 -7.95
N ARG A 9 -4.93 -7.91 -8.74
CA ARG A 9 -4.45 -8.20 -10.10
C ARG A 9 -4.46 -6.96 -10.98
N THR A 10 -5.61 -6.28 -11.07
CA THR A 10 -5.75 -5.05 -11.87
C THR A 10 -4.75 -3.99 -11.42
N THR A 11 -4.52 -3.87 -10.12
CA THR A 11 -3.51 -2.94 -9.57
C THR A 11 -2.10 -3.27 -10.04
N VAL A 12 -1.69 -4.53 -9.91
CA VAL A 12 -0.34 -4.99 -10.28
C VAL A 12 -0.12 -4.89 -11.80
N GLU A 13 -1.11 -5.28 -12.61
CA GLU A 13 -1.03 -5.17 -14.08
C GLU A 13 -0.92 -3.71 -14.54
N THR A 14 -1.69 -2.83 -13.90
CA THR A 14 -1.67 -1.38 -14.16
C THR A 14 -0.32 -0.75 -13.79
N TYR A 15 0.32 -1.25 -12.74
CA TYR A 15 1.67 -0.84 -12.36
C TYR A 15 2.73 -1.35 -13.36
N VAL A 16 2.72 -2.64 -13.68
CA VAL A 16 3.66 -3.25 -14.64
C VAL A 16 3.56 -2.62 -16.03
N ALA A 17 2.36 -2.20 -16.44
CA ALA A 17 2.17 -1.46 -17.69
C ALA A 17 2.93 -0.11 -17.72
N ARG A 18 3.08 0.55 -16.57
CA ARG A 18 3.88 1.79 -16.42
C ARG A 18 5.37 1.50 -16.22
N HIS A 19 5.70 0.40 -15.56
CA HIS A 19 7.06 0.02 -15.17
C HIS A 19 7.43 -1.37 -15.72
N PRO A 20 7.54 -1.54 -17.05
CA PRO A 20 7.72 -2.86 -17.65
C PRO A 20 9.02 -3.55 -17.24
N HIS A 21 10.05 -2.77 -16.85
CA HIS A 21 11.34 -3.27 -16.38
C HIS A 21 11.28 -3.90 -14.98
N GLU A 22 10.25 -3.61 -14.18
CA GLU A 22 10.08 -4.16 -12.83
C GLU A 22 9.26 -5.46 -12.81
N ARG A 23 8.75 -5.88 -13.98
CA ARG A 23 7.97 -7.13 -14.11
C ARG A 23 8.71 -8.34 -13.57
N GLU A 24 10.01 -8.44 -13.81
CA GLU A 24 10.84 -9.56 -13.35
C GLU A 24 10.86 -9.63 -11.82
N GLN A 25 10.98 -8.48 -11.14
CA GLN A 25 10.99 -8.40 -9.68
C GLN A 25 9.63 -8.78 -9.07
N LEU A 26 8.54 -8.53 -9.81
CA LEU A 26 7.17 -8.87 -9.41
C LEU A 26 6.76 -10.30 -9.80
N GLY A 27 7.65 -11.10 -10.41
CA GLY A 27 7.34 -12.45 -10.89
C GLY A 27 6.69 -13.35 -9.83
N GLY A 28 7.22 -13.34 -8.60
CA GLY A 28 6.65 -14.14 -7.50
C GLY A 28 5.21 -13.73 -7.11
N LEU A 29 4.89 -12.44 -7.16
CA LEU A 29 3.54 -11.94 -6.91
C LEU A 29 2.59 -12.29 -8.06
N LEU A 30 3.05 -12.15 -9.30
CA LEU A 30 2.29 -12.53 -10.49
C LEU A 30 1.96 -14.02 -10.49
N ASP A 31 2.94 -14.87 -10.20
CA ASP A 31 2.76 -16.32 -10.07
C ASP A 31 1.79 -16.69 -8.93
N ALA A 32 1.78 -15.92 -7.84
CA ALA A 32 0.85 -16.13 -6.73
C ALA A 32 -0.58 -15.71 -7.10
N LEU A 33 -0.75 -14.66 -7.90
CA LEU A 33 -2.05 -14.23 -8.44
C LEU A 33 -2.63 -15.26 -9.44
N ASP A 34 -1.81 -16.07 -10.10
CA ASP A 34 -2.30 -17.12 -11.01
C ASP A 34 -2.78 -18.39 -10.29
N ARG A 35 -2.66 -18.46 -8.96
CA ARG A 35 -3.07 -19.61 -8.14
C ARG A 35 -4.37 -19.32 -7.37
N PRO A 36 -5.16 -20.35 -7.02
CA PRO A 36 -6.37 -20.20 -6.22
C PRO A 36 -6.08 -20.00 -4.71
N THR A 37 -5.00 -19.30 -4.37
CA THR A 37 -4.59 -19.01 -2.99
C THR A 37 -5.03 -17.61 -2.56
N ASP A 38 -5.45 -17.47 -1.31
CA ASP A 38 -5.79 -16.17 -0.74
C ASP A 38 -4.52 -15.41 -0.34
N ILE A 39 -4.04 -14.56 -1.25
CA ILE A 39 -2.86 -13.72 -1.04
C ILE A 39 -3.12 -12.53 -0.09
N THR A 40 -4.33 -12.37 0.44
CA THR A 40 -4.64 -11.31 1.44
C THR A 40 -4.57 -11.83 2.87
N SER A 41 -4.63 -13.16 3.03
CA SER A 41 -4.55 -13.79 4.35
C SER A 41 -3.11 -13.86 4.84
N ARG A 42 -2.89 -13.39 6.08
CA ARG A 42 -1.63 -13.57 6.82
C ARG A 42 -1.24 -15.03 7.08
N THR A 43 -2.14 -15.98 6.83
CA THR A 43 -1.86 -17.43 6.97
C THR A 43 -1.29 -18.03 5.68
N THR A 44 -1.17 -17.25 4.61
CA THR A 44 -0.60 -17.69 3.34
C THR A 44 0.92 -17.54 3.39
N PHE A 45 1.59 -18.61 3.80
CA PHE A 45 3.05 -18.62 4.04
C PHE A 45 3.91 -18.42 2.79
N THR A 46 3.33 -18.52 1.59
CA THR A 46 4.01 -18.19 0.32
C THR A 46 4.15 -16.68 0.10
N GLY A 47 3.56 -15.86 0.97
CA GLY A 47 3.54 -14.40 0.88
C GLY A 47 2.12 -13.87 0.78
N HIS A 48 1.91 -12.68 1.36
CA HIS A 48 0.63 -12.00 1.37
C HIS A 48 0.80 -10.49 1.15
N VAL A 49 -0.27 -9.86 0.68
CA VAL A 49 -0.34 -8.43 0.41
C VAL A 49 -0.49 -7.68 1.73
N THR A 50 0.40 -6.71 1.93
CA THR A 50 0.30 -5.68 2.96
C THR A 50 -0.04 -4.35 2.29
N CYS A 51 -0.32 -3.30 3.05
CA CYS A 51 -0.57 -1.95 2.56
C CYS A 51 0.08 -0.92 3.47
N GLY A 52 0.58 0.18 2.91
CA GLY A 52 1.23 1.24 3.67
C GLY A 52 1.08 2.62 3.04
N ALA A 53 1.43 3.64 3.81
CA ALA A 53 1.32 5.04 3.41
C ALA A 53 2.66 5.76 3.56
N ILE A 54 3.16 6.38 2.49
CA ILE A 54 4.22 7.39 2.57
C ILE A 54 3.52 8.74 2.65
N VAL A 55 3.57 9.33 3.84
CA VAL A 55 3.02 10.67 4.05
C VAL A 55 4.17 11.66 3.98
N VAL A 56 4.06 12.59 3.04
CA VAL A 56 5.03 13.66 2.81
C VAL A 56 4.39 14.99 3.19
N ASP A 57 5.11 15.79 3.95
CA ASP A 57 4.64 17.14 4.29
C ASP A 57 5.09 18.18 3.23
N PRO A 58 4.61 19.44 3.31
CA PRO A 58 5.00 20.48 2.35
C PRO A 58 6.50 20.81 2.31
N LEU A 59 7.25 20.41 3.33
CA LEU A 59 8.70 20.58 3.41
C LEU A 59 9.47 19.37 2.84
N GLY A 60 8.77 18.36 2.32
CA GLY A 60 9.37 17.14 1.78
C GLY A 60 9.79 16.13 2.85
N ARG A 61 9.33 16.26 4.10
CA ARG A 61 9.63 15.31 5.18
C ARG A 61 8.70 14.11 5.10
N VAL A 62 9.25 12.90 5.31
CA VAL A 62 8.50 11.64 5.26
C VAL A 62 8.19 11.14 6.67
N LEU A 63 6.90 10.90 6.94
CA LEU A 63 6.44 10.31 8.19
C LEU A 63 6.91 8.86 8.33
N HIS A 64 7.45 8.54 9.49
CA HIS A 64 7.76 7.17 9.87
C HIS A 64 7.24 6.88 11.27
N VAL A 65 6.97 5.62 11.54
CA VAL A 65 6.62 5.05 12.84
C VAL A 65 7.74 4.12 13.31
N LEU A 66 7.90 4.00 14.62
CA LEU A 66 8.79 3.00 15.22
C LEU A 66 8.01 1.70 15.40
N HIS A 67 8.30 0.69 14.57
CA HIS A 67 7.66 -0.61 14.66
C HIS A 67 8.24 -1.39 15.84
N LEU A 68 7.50 -1.43 16.95
CA LEU A 68 7.98 -1.95 18.24
C LEU A 68 8.48 -3.40 18.17
N ALA A 69 7.81 -4.26 17.42
CA ALA A 69 8.19 -5.67 17.33
C ALA A 69 9.47 -5.92 16.51
N SER A 70 9.86 -4.99 15.63
CA SER A 70 11.07 -5.13 14.79
C SER A 70 12.18 -4.15 15.19
N GLY A 71 11.86 -3.13 15.99
CA GLY A 71 12.76 -2.03 16.33
C GLY A 71 13.11 -1.12 15.14
N LYS A 72 12.41 -1.25 14.01
CA LYS A 72 12.72 -0.50 12.78
C LYS A 72 11.86 0.75 12.66
N VAL A 73 12.42 1.76 12.02
CA VAL A 73 11.68 2.97 11.58
C VAL A 73 11.13 2.69 10.18
N LEU A 74 9.81 2.64 10.04
CA LEU A 74 9.11 2.24 8.83
C LEU A 74 8.00 3.25 8.48
N ALA A 75 7.54 3.22 7.25
CA ALA A 75 6.28 3.86 6.89
C ALA A 75 5.12 3.21 7.65
N PRO A 76 4.06 3.98 8.00
CA PRO A 76 2.84 3.39 8.53
C PRO A 76 2.26 2.34 7.58
N GLY A 77 1.87 1.18 8.10
CA GLY A 77 1.35 0.11 7.25
C GLY A 77 1.26 -1.25 7.92
N GLY A 78 0.46 -2.13 7.32
CA GLY A 78 0.16 -3.43 7.87
C GLY A 78 -0.65 -4.31 6.94
N HIS A 79 -1.47 -5.18 7.52
CA HIS A 79 -2.16 -6.22 6.79
C HIS A 79 -3.45 -5.70 6.16
N THR A 80 -3.86 -6.29 5.04
CA THR A 80 -5.22 -6.07 4.56
C THR A 80 -6.20 -6.79 5.48
N GLU A 81 -7.27 -6.13 5.89
CA GLU A 81 -8.38 -6.77 6.61
C GLU A 81 -9.47 -7.24 5.65
N PRO A 82 -10.24 -8.30 5.98
CA PRO A 82 -11.32 -8.80 5.13
C PRO A 82 -12.37 -7.74 4.76
N VAL A 83 -12.53 -6.71 5.59
CA VAL A 83 -13.49 -5.62 5.39
C VAL A 83 -12.97 -4.47 4.54
N ALA A 84 -11.66 -4.44 4.23
CA ALA A 84 -11.07 -3.36 3.45
C ALA A 84 -11.62 -3.40 2.01
N GLU A 85 -12.06 -2.25 1.50
CA GLU A 85 -12.69 -2.17 0.18
C GLU A 85 -11.69 -1.91 -0.96
N SER A 86 -10.49 -1.45 -0.62
CA SER A 86 -9.38 -1.22 -1.55
C SER A 86 -8.04 -1.25 -0.82
N LEU A 87 -6.94 -1.39 -1.57
CA LEU A 87 -5.58 -1.28 -1.01
C LEU A 87 -5.34 0.11 -0.38
N ALA A 88 -5.91 1.16 -0.98
CA ALA A 88 -5.83 2.51 -0.44
C ALA A 88 -6.59 2.65 0.88
N ALA A 89 -7.78 2.06 0.99
CA ALA A 89 -8.53 2.04 2.25
C ALA A 89 -7.75 1.31 3.36
N ALA A 90 -7.09 0.20 3.04
CA ALA A 90 -6.23 -0.51 4.00
C ALA A 90 -5.04 0.36 4.44
N ALA A 91 -4.34 1.02 3.52
CA ALA A 91 -3.23 1.93 3.84
C ALA A 91 -3.67 3.12 4.72
N LEU A 92 -4.83 3.72 4.43
CA LEU A 92 -5.37 4.84 5.21
C LEU A 92 -5.82 4.41 6.61
N ARG A 93 -6.35 3.20 6.75
CA ARG A 93 -6.68 2.61 8.06
C ARG A 93 -5.42 2.44 8.91
N GLU A 94 -4.38 1.80 8.37
CA GLU A 94 -3.11 1.59 9.08
C GLU A 94 -2.44 2.92 9.47
N LEU A 95 -2.44 3.89 8.55
CA LEU A 95 -1.98 5.25 8.86
C LEU A 95 -2.72 5.82 10.07
N HIS A 96 -4.04 5.70 10.10
CA HIS A 96 -4.84 6.23 11.20
C HIS A 96 -4.57 5.52 12.52
N GLU A 97 -4.52 4.18 12.51
CA GLU A 97 -4.29 3.37 13.70
C GLU A 97 -2.91 3.61 14.33
N GLU A 98 -1.88 3.75 13.51
CA GLU A 98 -0.49 3.88 14.00
C GLU A 98 -0.09 5.32 14.35
N THR A 99 -0.79 6.33 13.81
CA THR A 99 -0.37 7.74 13.94
C THR A 99 -1.45 8.69 14.46
N GLY A 100 -2.71 8.27 14.47
CA GLY A 100 -3.87 9.10 14.78
C GLY A 100 -4.27 10.09 13.67
N ILE A 101 -3.54 10.15 12.55
CA ILE A 101 -3.88 11.03 11.42
C ILE A 101 -5.16 10.50 10.76
N PRO A 102 -6.25 11.28 10.69
CA PRO A 102 -7.49 10.80 10.10
C PRO A 102 -7.39 10.80 8.56
N PRO A 103 -8.06 9.87 7.85
CA PRO A 103 -7.97 9.77 6.39
C PRO A 103 -8.30 11.06 5.65
N GLN A 104 -9.23 11.89 6.16
CA GLN A 104 -9.59 13.18 5.57
C GLN A 104 -8.53 14.28 5.73
N ALA A 105 -7.50 14.07 6.56
CA ALA A 105 -6.36 14.98 6.70
C ALA A 105 -5.26 14.74 5.66
N VAL A 106 -5.42 13.69 4.84
CA VAL A 106 -4.57 13.35 3.71
C VAL A 106 -5.40 13.26 2.43
N ALA A 107 -4.74 13.27 1.28
CA ALA A 107 -5.36 13.07 -0.03
C ALA A 107 -4.37 12.24 -0.89
N PRO A 108 -4.54 12.12 -2.22
CA PRO A 108 -3.54 11.47 -3.09
C PRO A 108 -2.49 12.43 -3.63
N TRP A 109 -1.25 11.97 -3.88
CA TRP A 109 -0.24 12.78 -4.56
C TRP A 109 -0.66 13.00 -6.03
N PRO A 110 -0.52 14.22 -6.59
CA PRO A 110 -0.88 14.49 -7.99
C PRO A 110 -0.19 13.54 -8.98
N GLY A 111 -0.97 12.83 -9.80
CA GLY A 111 -0.49 11.82 -10.75
C GLY A 111 -0.46 10.38 -10.21
N TYR A 112 -0.79 10.17 -8.93
CA TYR A 112 -0.85 8.86 -8.26
C TYR A 112 -2.23 8.54 -7.68
N GLU A 113 -3.28 9.19 -8.20
CA GLU A 113 -4.65 9.10 -7.68
C GLU A 113 -5.27 7.72 -7.88
N ALA A 114 -4.83 6.99 -8.91
CA ALA A 114 -5.44 5.73 -9.33
C ALA A 114 -4.51 4.51 -9.21
N VAL A 115 -3.24 4.68 -8.79
CA VAL A 115 -2.24 3.61 -8.85
C VAL A 115 -1.26 3.71 -7.67
N PRO A 116 -1.15 2.67 -6.82
CA PRO A 116 -0.06 2.59 -5.86
C PRO A 116 1.28 2.46 -6.59
N ASP A 117 2.25 3.28 -6.20
CA ASP A 117 3.63 3.17 -6.68
C ASP A 117 4.34 2.08 -5.87
N TRP A 118 4.83 1.06 -6.55
CA TRP A 118 5.63 -0.01 -5.95
C TRP A 118 7.11 0.35 -6.11
N GLY A 119 7.68 1.21 -5.25
CA GLY A 119 8.94 1.82 -5.71
C GLY A 119 9.94 2.44 -4.75
N ARG A 120 9.81 2.34 -3.42
CA ARG A 120 10.95 2.26 -2.47
C ARG A 120 10.52 1.49 -1.22
N ALA A 121 10.77 0.17 -1.26
CA ALA A 121 10.49 -0.86 -0.25
C ALA A 121 9.05 -1.44 -0.22
N GLY A 122 8.73 -2.31 -1.19
CA GLY A 122 8.05 -3.60 -0.95
C GLY A 122 6.63 -3.64 -0.35
N VAL A 123 5.91 -2.52 -0.26
CA VAL A 123 4.52 -2.44 0.21
C VAL A 123 3.77 -1.51 -0.76
N PRO A 124 2.53 -1.79 -1.18
CA PRO A 124 1.74 -0.84 -1.96
C PRO A 124 1.64 0.43 -1.14
N THR A 125 2.29 1.46 -1.65
CA THR A 125 2.53 2.71 -0.95
C THR A 125 1.74 3.79 -1.64
N LEU A 126 0.68 4.29 -0.99
CA LEU A 126 0.14 5.60 -1.39
C LEU A 126 1.11 6.66 -0.89
N GLN A 127 1.67 7.45 -1.81
CA GLN A 127 2.44 8.65 -1.51
C GLN A 127 1.47 9.86 -1.51
N TYR A 128 1.57 10.79 -0.55
CA TYR A 128 0.74 12.01 -0.50
C TYR A 128 1.49 13.28 -0.05
N SER A 129 1.11 14.45 -0.61
CA SER A 129 1.43 15.82 -0.15
C SER A 129 0.18 16.65 0.14
N ARG A 130 0.12 17.29 1.31
CA ARG A 130 -1.00 18.13 1.76
C ARG A 130 -1.36 19.27 0.79
N GLY A 131 -2.60 19.30 0.31
CA GLY A 131 -3.29 20.53 -0.08
C GLY A 131 -3.79 21.27 1.16
N GLU A 132 -3.52 22.57 1.22
CA GLU A 132 -3.95 23.45 2.32
C GLU A 132 -5.48 23.52 2.39
N VAL A 133 -6.02 23.36 3.60
CA VAL A 133 -7.37 23.82 3.94
C VAL A 133 -7.18 24.85 5.05
N THR A 134 -7.57 26.09 4.74
CA THR A 134 -7.68 27.22 5.68
C THR A 134 -8.53 26.88 6.90
#